data_AF-A0A1N6FZN3-F1
#
_entry.id   AF-A0A1N6FZN3-F1
#
_cell.length_a   1.000
_cell.length_b   1.000
_cell.length_c   1.000
_cell.angle_alpha   90.00
_cell.angle_beta   90.00
_cell.angle_gamma   90.00
#
_symmetry.space_group_name_H-M   'P 1'
#
loop_
_entity.id
_entity.type
_entity.pdbx_description
1 polymer ?
#
loop_
_entity_poly.entity_id
_entity_poly.type
_entity_poly.pdbx_seq_one_letter_code
_entity_poly.pdbx_strand_id
1 'polypeptide(L)'
;MIDINRTIPTVISRVASLEILQGIRIATFKKDRHITIRRINDTTLRITRHGFTNAEYELDEEKLKKEMKTLLKQEFPRSNKVHLSSVSQEE
;
A
#
# COMPACT_ATOMS: atom_id res chain seq x y z
N MET A 1 1.16 3.43 14.20
CA MET A 1 -0.06 3.92 13.51
C MET A 1 0.27 5.27 12.89
N ILE A 2 0.01 5.45 11.60
CA ILE A 2 0.32 6.68 10.86
C ILE A 2 -0.98 7.28 10.33
N ASP A 3 -1.01 8.60 10.25
CA ASP A 3 -2.13 9.35 9.69
C ASP A 3 -2.30 9.05 8.21
N ILE A 4 -3.55 8.91 7.74
CA ILE A 4 -3.84 8.51 6.36
C ILE A 4 -3.23 9.48 5.33
N ASN A 5 -3.22 10.78 5.64
CA ASN A 5 -2.58 11.80 4.81
C ASN A 5 -1.05 11.71 4.82
N ARG A 6 -0.44 11.26 5.92
CA ARG A 6 1.01 11.01 6.03
C ARG A 6 1.42 9.65 5.47
N THR A 7 0.47 8.73 5.28
CA THR A 7 0.73 7.37 4.79
C THR A 7 1.25 7.38 3.36
N ILE A 8 0.66 8.18 2.48
CA ILE A 8 1.06 8.27 1.06
C ILE A 8 2.55 8.60 0.90
N PRO A 9 3.07 9.72 1.43
CA PRO A 9 4.49 10.05 1.28
C PRO A 9 5.41 9.04 1.98
N THR A 10 5.01 8.49 3.13
CA THR A 10 5.80 7.44 3.82
C THR A 10 5.89 6.16 2.99
N VAL A 11 4.79 5.73 2.38
CA VAL A 11 4.73 4.54 1.52
C VAL A 11 5.62 4.75 0.30
N ILE A 12 5.48 5.87 -0.40
CA ILE A 12 6.31 6.18 -1.58
C ILE A 12 7.80 6.16 -1.21
N SER A 13 8.18 6.82 -0.12
CA SER A 13 9.57 6.83 0.33
C SER A 13 10.09 5.43 0.70
N ARG A 14 9.23 4.57 1.24
CA ARG A 14 9.57 3.17 1.53
C ARG A 14 9.68 2.35 0.25
N VAL A 15 8.75 2.49 -0.68
CA VAL A 15 8.77 1.79 -1.98
C VAL A 15 10.00 2.15 -2.78
N ALA A 16 10.35 3.44 -2.85
CA ALA A 16 11.56 3.89 -3.53
C ALA A 16 12.83 3.24 -2.97
N SER A 17 12.85 2.95 -1.66
CA SER A 17 13.96 2.29 -0.96
C SER A 17 13.79 0.76 -0.80
N LEU A 18 12.69 0.18 -1.29
CA LEU A 18 12.39 -1.26 -1.18
C LEU A 18 13.13 -2.02 -2.28
N GLU A 19 13.70 -3.16 -1.92
CA GLU A 19 14.31 -4.07 -2.87
C GLU A 19 13.25 -4.93 -3.58
N ILE A 20 13.62 -5.53 -4.71
CA ILE A 20 12.76 -6.48 -5.43
C ILE A 20 12.38 -7.62 -4.48
N LEU A 21 11.14 -8.12 -4.58
CA LEU A 21 10.49 -9.11 -3.68
C LEU A 21 10.04 -8.58 -2.32
N GLN A 22 10.50 -7.41 -1.87
CA GLN A 22 10.01 -6.79 -0.65
C GLN A 22 8.71 -6.00 -0.90
N GLY A 23 7.95 -5.79 0.16
CA GLY A 23 6.73 -5.01 0.09
C GLY A 23 6.34 -4.41 1.44
N ILE A 24 5.20 -3.74 1.42
CA ILE A 24 4.60 -3.08 2.55
C ILE A 24 3.10 -3.31 2.54
N ARG A 25 2.58 -3.63 3.71
CA ARG A 25 1.17 -3.85 3.98
C ARG A 25 0.64 -2.68 4.79
N ILE A 26 -0.41 -2.06 4.27
CA ILE A 26 -1.17 -0.98 4.87
C ILE A 26 -2.48 -1.57 5.35
N ALA A 27 -2.66 -1.76 6.65
CA ALA A 27 -3.90 -2.25 7.23
C ALA A 27 -4.64 -1.12 7.96
N THR A 28 -5.96 -1.20 8.02
CA THR A 28 -6.75 -0.35 8.91
C THR A 28 -6.58 -0.73 10.37
N PHE A 29 -7.02 0.15 11.26
CA PHE A 29 -7.02 -0.11 12.70
C PHE A 29 -7.71 -1.44 13.08
N LYS A 30 -8.84 -1.76 12.45
CA LYS A 30 -9.57 -3.02 12.70
C LYS A 30 -8.97 -4.24 11.99
N LYS A 31 -7.97 -4.07 11.13
CA LYS A 31 -7.37 -5.12 10.28
C LYS A 31 -8.31 -5.83 9.30
N ASP A 32 -9.62 -5.55 9.32
CA ASP A 32 -10.61 -6.00 8.34
C ASP A 32 -10.29 -5.61 6.89
N ARG A 33 -9.53 -4.53 6.70
CA ARG A 33 -9.16 -4.01 5.38
C ARG A 33 -7.68 -3.71 5.32
N HIS A 34 -7.00 -4.20 4.28
CA HIS A 34 -5.59 -3.98 4.04
C HIS A 34 -5.25 -3.91 2.55
N ILE A 35 -4.22 -3.13 2.25
CA ILE A 35 -3.61 -2.99 0.92
C ILE A 35 -2.17 -3.45 1.05
N THR A 36 -1.75 -4.37 0.20
CA THR A 36 -0.37 -4.84 0.11
C THR A 36 0.23 -4.29 -1.17
N ILE A 37 1.37 -3.62 -1.06
CA ILE A 37 2.14 -3.10 -2.19
C ILE A 37 3.46 -3.85 -2.19
N ARG A 38 3.82 -4.41 -3.33
CA ARG A 38 5.00 -5.26 -3.44
C ARG A 38 5.80 -4.93 -4.68
N ARG A 39 7.12 -4.84 -4.55
CA ARG A 39 8.00 -4.58 -5.68
C ARG A 39 8.27 -5.88 -6.40
N ILE A 40 7.80 -5.97 -7.64
CA ILE A 40 7.99 -7.14 -8.51
C ILE A 40 9.13 -6.88 -9.51
N ASN A 41 9.21 -5.67 -10.05
CA ASN A 41 10.31 -5.22 -10.91
C ASN A 41 10.85 -3.87 -10.42
N ASP A 42 11.88 -3.35 -11.10
CA ASP A 42 12.48 -2.06 -10.82
C ASP A 42 11.44 -0.91 -10.84
N THR A 43 10.58 -0.88 -11.86
CA THR A 43 9.54 0.14 -12.02
C THR A 43 8.13 -0.36 -11.66
N THR A 44 7.91 -1.68 -11.71
CA THR A 44 6.58 -2.29 -11.53
C THR A 44 6.34 -2.73 -10.10
N LEU A 45 5.16 -2.35 -9.59
CA LEU A 45 4.67 -2.69 -8.25
C LEU A 45 3.36 -3.47 -8.37
N ARG A 46 3.23 -4.53 -7.60
CA ARG A 46 1.98 -5.27 -7.44
C ARG A 46 1.21 -4.69 -6.28
N ILE A 47 -0.04 -4.29 -6.53
CA ILE A 47 -0.94 -3.75 -5.53
C ILE A 47 -2.08 -4.74 -5.35
N THR A 48 -2.20 -5.28 -4.15
CA THR A 48 -3.27 -6.19 -3.77
C THR A 48 -4.13 -5.49 -2.72
N ARG A 49 -5.43 -5.37 -3.01
CA ARG A 49 -6.40 -4.73 -2.12
C ARG A 49 -7.32 -5.78 -1.56
N HIS A 50 -7.50 -5.74 -0.25
CA HIS A 50 -8.41 -6.60 0.48
C HIS A 50 -9.25 -5.76 1.42
N GLY A 51 -10.55 -5.66 1.16
CA GLY A 51 -11.43 -4.85 2.01
C GLY A 51 -12.80 -4.62 1.39
N PHE A 52 -12.99 -3.44 0.79
CA PHE A 52 -14.26 -3.14 0.12
C PHE A 52 -14.37 -3.89 -1.22
N THR A 53 -13.29 -3.90 -1.99
CA THR A 53 -13.15 -4.69 -3.21
C THR A 53 -11.88 -5.51 -3.10
N ASN A 54 -11.97 -6.81 -3.41
CA ASN A 54 -10.78 -7.66 -3.52
C ASN A 54 -10.29 -7.59 -4.96
N ALA A 55 -9.17 -6.90 -5.18
CA ALA A 55 -8.60 -6.74 -6.50
C ALA A 55 -7.08 -6.67 -6.40
N GLU A 56 -6.40 -7.30 -7.34
CA GLU A 56 -4.97 -7.16 -7.53
C GLU A 56 -4.66 -6.66 -8.93
N TYR A 57 -3.63 -5.82 -9.03
CA TYR A 57 -3.17 -5.28 -10.29
C TYR A 57 -1.73 -4.78 -10.15
N GLU A 58 -1.11 -4.58 -11.30
CA GLU A 58 0.25 -4.07 -11.38
C GLU A 58 0.22 -2.60 -11.78
N LEU A 59 1.12 -1.83 -11.21
CA LEU A 59 1.18 -0.39 -11.35
C LEU A 59 2.63 0.10 -11.30
N ASP A 60 2.97 1.07 -12.12
CA ASP A 60 4.23 1.78 -12.00
C ASP A 60 4.33 2.63 -10.72
N GLU A 61 5.55 2.72 -10.19
CA GLU A 61 5.89 3.57 -9.04
C GLU A 61 5.40 5.02 -9.20
N GLU A 62 5.51 5.58 -10.41
CA GLU A 62 5.05 6.94 -10.72
C GLU A 62 3.54 7.13 -10.52
N LYS A 63 2.74 6.10 -10.84
CA LYS A 63 1.28 6.13 -10.73
C LYS A 63 0.81 5.77 -9.32
N LEU A 64 1.66 5.14 -8.49
CA LEU A 64 1.33 4.70 -7.13
C LEU A 64 0.77 5.83 -6.27
N LYS A 65 1.38 7.03 -6.35
CA LYS A 65 0.94 8.20 -5.58
C LYS A 65 -0.51 8.57 -5.87
N LYS A 66 -0.88 8.56 -7.15
CA LYS A 66 -2.23 8.92 -7.60
C LYS A 66 -3.23 7.84 -7.22
N GLU A 67 -2.87 6.58 -7.47
CA GLU A 67 -3.70 5.44 -7.11
C GLU A 67 -3.95 5.36 -5.62
N MET A 68 -2.90 5.44 -4.78
CA MET A 68 -3.06 5.46 -3.33
C MET A 68 -4.04 6.51 -2.85
N LYS A 69 -4.04 7.72 -3.44
CA LYS A 69 -4.98 8.77 -3.04
C LYS A 69 -6.43 8.37 -3.33
N THR A 70 -6.67 7.75 -4.49
CA THR A 70 -7.98 7.19 -4.86
C THR A 70 -8.35 6.03 -3.96
N LEU A 71 -7.44 5.07 -3.76
CA LEU A 71 -7.63 3.90 -2.91
C LEU A 71 -7.96 4.26 -1.49
N LEU A 72 -7.17 5.13 -0.86
CA LEU A 72 -7.42 5.58 0.51
C LEU A 72 -8.80 6.25 0.63
N LYS A 73 -9.24 6.99 -0.39
CA LYS A 73 -10.56 7.63 -0.39
C LYS A 73 -11.70 6.63 -0.57
N GLN A 74 -11.53 5.61 -1.41
CA GLN A 74 -12.55 4.58 -1.64
C GLN A 74 -12.60 3.52 -0.54
N GLU A 75 -11.45 2.99 -0.13
CA GLU A 75 -11.33 1.89 0.84
C GLU A 75 -11.41 2.38 2.30
N PHE A 76 -10.98 3.61 2.57
CA PHE A 76 -10.89 4.20 3.91
C PHE A 76 -11.53 5.60 4.06
N PRO A 77 -12.78 5.82 3.60
CA PRO A 77 -13.41 7.15 3.64
C PRO A 77 -13.58 7.74 5.05
N ARG A 78 -13.52 6.92 6.10
CA ARG A 78 -13.74 7.32 7.51
C ARG A 78 -12.57 7.00 8.44
N SER A 79 -11.49 6.39 7.94
CA SER A 79 -10.34 6.02 8.78
C SER A 79 -9.27 7.09 8.70
N ASN A 80 -8.92 7.68 9.84
CA ASN A 80 -7.86 8.69 9.91
C ASN A 80 -6.47 8.07 10.12
N LYS A 81 -6.41 6.82 10.63
CA LYS A 81 -5.16 6.14 10.98
C LYS A 81 -5.07 4.75 10.35
N VAL A 82 -3.88 4.43 9.85
CA VAL A 82 -3.55 3.11 9.30
C VAL A 82 -2.31 2.54 9.97
N HIS A 83 -2.16 1.24 9.85
CA HIS A 83 -1.05 0.46 10.30
C HIS A 83 -0.18 0.10 9.09
N LEU A 84 1.11 0.38 9.18
CA LEU A 84 2.09 0.06 8.15
C LEU A 84 2.98 -1.05 8.68
N SER A 85 3.03 -2.17 7.96
CA SER A 85 3.90 -3.31 8.24
C SER A 85 4.73 -3.57 7.00
N SER A 86 6.03 -3.83 7.15
CA SER A 86 6.81 -4.36 6.03
C SER A 86 6.44 -5.84 5.85
N VAL A 87 6.32 -6.27 4.60
CA VAL A 87 6.19 -7.67 4.23
C VAL A 87 7.42 -8.03 3.41
N SER A 88 8.39 -8.62 4.07
CA SER A 88 9.47 -9.33 3.42
C SER A 88 8.94 -10.72 3.07
N GLN A 89 9.27 -11.25 1.90
CA GLN A 89 9.12 -12.70 1.71
C GLN A 89 10.08 -13.38 2.67
N GLU A 90 9.54 -13.96 3.73
CA GLU A 90 10.07 -15.24 4.19
C GLU A 90 9.31 -16.29 3.36
N GLU A 91 10.07 -17.04 2.57
CA GLU A 91 9.65 -18.32 2.01
C GLU A 91 9.25 -19.29 3.12
#